data_AF-A0A665WEJ5-F1
#
_entry.id   AF-A0A665WEJ5-F1
#
_cell.length_a   1.000
_cell.length_b   1.000
_cell.length_c   1.000
_cell.angle_alpha   90.00
_cell.angle_beta   90.00
_cell.angle_gamma   90.00
#
_symmetry.space_group_name_H-M   'P 1'
#
loop_
_entity.id
_entity.type
_entity.pdbx_description
1 polymer ?
#
loop_
_entity_poly.entity_id
_entity_poly.type
_entity_poly.pdbx_seq_one_letter_code
_entity_poly.pdbx_strand_id
1 'polypeptide(L)'
;MLKEPSLIPDQILANNIYQCTINDCCYGPLVDCIKHFCPLSPVDENELRAMGYDKTPDIILEVPVAVEGHIIHWIESKASFGDDHSHRTYLNEQFWSYWNRFGPGLVIYWYGFIGELDCQRDRGILLKDCFPTDIVTLCHATQQDQLPQEPE
;
A
#
# COMPACT_ATOMS: atom_id res chain seq x y z
N MET A 1 -4.85 -18.77 7.07
CA MET A 1 -4.90 -19.22 8.48
C MET A 1 -4.59 -20.70 8.58
N LEU A 2 -4.03 -21.13 9.71
CA LEU A 2 -3.79 -22.53 10.03
C LEU A 2 -5.14 -23.26 10.16
N LYS A 3 -5.37 -24.31 9.37
CA LYS A 3 -6.70 -24.95 9.27
C LYS A 3 -7.03 -25.83 10.47
N GLU A 4 -6.03 -26.37 11.17
CA GLU A 4 -6.22 -27.33 12.27
C GLU A 4 -5.27 -27.03 13.45
N PRO A 5 -5.63 -26.08 14.33
CA PRO A 5 -4.84 -25.73 15.51
C PRO A 5 -4.68 -26.91 16.50
N SER A 6 -5.57 -27.91 16.43
CA SER A 6 -5.53 -29.12 17.26
C SER A 6 -4.35 -30.03 16.98
N LEU A 7 -3.64 -29.85 15.85
CA LEU A 7 -2.44 -30.60 15.51
C LEU A 7 -1.17 -30.04 16.18
N ILE A 8 -1.28 -28.90 16.87
CA ILE A 8 -0.16 -28.28 17.56
C ILE A 8 0.06 -29.01 18.89
N PRO A 9 1.25 -29.62 19.12
CA PRO A 9 1.51 -30.38 20.35
C PRO A 9 1.51 -29.54 21.63
N ASP A 10 1.88 -28.25 21.52
CA ASP A 10 1.79 -27.30 22.62
C ASP A 10 0.33 -26.86 22.80
N GLN A 11 -0.29 -27.35 23.87
CA GLN A 11 -1.69 -27.12 24.17
C GLN A 11 -2.02 -25.64 24.46
N ILE A 12 -1.06 -24.88 24.99
CA ILE A 12 -1.24 -23.44 25.27
C ILE A 12 -1.25 -22.69 23.95
N LEU A 13 -0.28 -22.99 23.07
CA LEU A 13 -0.22 -22.40 21.73
C LEU A 13 -1.43 -22.80 20.87
N ALA A 14 -1.83 -24.07 20.91
CA ALA A 14 -3.01 -24.57 20.22
C ALA A 14 -4.27 -23.79 20.65
N ASN A 15 -4.45 -23.61 21.96
CA ASN A 15 -5.60 -22.89 22.50
C ASN A 15 -5.56 -21.39 22.14
N ASN A 16 -4.39 -20.75 22.23
CA ASN A 16 -4.24 -19.35 21.86
C ASN A 16 -4.54 -19.12 20.38
N ILE A 17 -4.02 -19.97 19.49
CA ILE A 17 -4.29 -19.88 18.04
C ILE A 17 -5.77 -20.13 17.76
N TYR A 18 -6.38 -21.12 18.41
CA TYR A 18 -7.82 -21.35 18.28
C TYR A 18 -8.64 -20.12 18.70
N GLN A 19 -8.31 -19.51 19.86
CA GLN A 19 -8.97 -18.29 20.32
C GLN A 19 -8.75 -17.12 19.36
N CYS A 20 -7.56 -16.96 18.79
CA CYS A 20 -7.30 -15.94 17.77
C CYS A 20 -8.13 -16.18 16.49
N THR A 21 -8.27 -17.42 16.04
CA THR A 21 -9.09 -17.75 14.86
C THR A 21 -10.57 -17.52 15.08
N ILE A 22 -11.12 -17.90 16.24
CA ILE A 22 -12.54 -17.69 16.56
C ILE A 22 -12.86 -16.21 16.75
N ASN A 23 -11.97 -15.46 17.38
CA ASN A 23 -12.16 -14.05 17.70
C ASN A 23 -11.61 -13.09 16.64
N ASP A 24 -11.14 -13.59 15.49
CA ASP A 24 -10.69 -12.74 14.39
C ASP A 24 -11.87 -11.89 13.89
N CYS A 25 -11.75 -10.57 14.03
CA CYS A 25 -12.79 -9.61 13.70
C CYS A 25 -12.97 -9.38 12.18
N CYS A 26 -12.06 -9.88 11.36
CA CYS A 26 -12.04 -9.68 9.91
C CYS A 26 -12.34 -10.97 9.13
N TYR A 27 -11.82 -12.11 9.60
CA TYR A 27 -11.82 -13.40 8.89
C TYR A 27 -12.19 -14.59 9.78
N GLY A 28 -12.75 -14.34 10.97
CA GLY A 28 -13.20 -15.40 11.87
C GLY A 28 -14.50 -16.08 11.38
N PRO A 29 -14.78 -17.33 11.81
CA PRO A 29 -15.98 -18.06 11.37
C PRO A 29 -17.29 -17.34 11.70
N LEU A 30 -17.32 -16.59 12.81
CA LEU A 30 -18.47 -15.79 13.21
C LEU A 30 -18.69 -14.59 12.28
N VAL A 31 -17.60 -13.96 11.83
CA VAL A 31 -17.65 -12.86 10.85
C VAL A 31 -18.15 -13.39 9.51
N ASP A 32 -17.73 -14.58 9.09
CA ASP A 32 -18.21 -15.21 7.86
C ASP A 32 -19.72 -15.52 7.92
N CYS A 33 -20.23 -15.99 9.07
CA CYS A 33 -21.67 -16.15 9.28
C CYS A 33 -22.43 -14.82 9.23
N ILE A 34 -21.87 -13.76 9.83
CA ILE A 34 -22.44 -12.41 9.77
C ILE A 34 -22.39 -11.86 8.34
N LYS A 35 -21.32 -12.13 7.58
CA LYS A 35 -21.21 -11.75 6.17
C LYS A 35 -22.29 -12.38 5.31
N HIS A 36 -22.60 -13.64 5.58
CA HIS A 36 -23.63 -14.35 4.84
C HIS A 36 -25.06 -13.84 5.13
N PHE A 37 -25.33 -13.37 6.35
CA PHE A 37 -26.67 -12.94 6.77
C PHE A 37 -26.90 -11.43 6.79
N CYS A 38 -25.83 -10.63 6.84
CA CYS A 38 -25.90 -9.18 6.96
C CYS A 38 -25.13 -8.50 5.80
N PRO A 39 -25.82 -7.82 4.88
CA PRO A 39 -25.19 -7.10 3.77
C PRO A 39 -24.40 -5.84 4.18
N LEU A 40 -24.32 -5.54 5.49
CA LEU A 40 -23.49 -4.48 6.07
C LEU A 40 -22.13 -4.98 6.61
N SER A 41 -21.82 -6.25 6.36
CA SER A 41 -20.54 -6.86 6.69
C SER A 41 -19.41 -6.35 5.77
N PRO A 42 -18.13 -6.51 6.14
CA PRO A 42 -17.01 -6.04 5.32
C PRO A 42 -17.08 -6.68 3.93
N VAL A 43 -17.41 -5.83 2.96
CA VAL A 43 -17.54 -6.13 1.54
C VAL A 43 -16.15 -6.43 0.98
N ASP A 44 -16.00 -7.52 0.23
CA ASP A 44 -14.73 -7.85 -0.40
C ASP A 44 -14.32 -6.76 -1.40
N GLU A 45 -13.01 -6.61 -1.64
CA GLU A 45 -12.48 -5.59 -2.55
C GLU A 45 -13.15 -5.65 -3.94
N ASN A 46 -13.47 -6.85 -4.43
CA ASN A 46 -14.11 -7.01 -5.74
C ASN A 46 -15.56 -6.52 -5.75
N GLU A 47 -16.29 -6.65 -4.64
CA GLU A 47 -17.64 -6.13 -4.50
C GLU A 47 -17.62 -4.60 -4.34
N LEU A 48 -16.64 -4.05 -3.61
CA LEU A 48 -16.41 -2.60 -3.54
C LEU A 48 -16.09 -2.02 -4.93
N ARG A 49 -15.31 -2.72 -5.77
CA ARG A 49 -15.10 -2.36 -7.18
C ARG A 49 -16.40 -2.35 -7.98
N ALA A 50 -17.26 -3.36 -7.80
CA ALA A 50 -18.55 -3.44 -8.48
C ALA A 50 -19.50 -2.29 -8.07
N MET A 51 -19.37 -1.81 -6.84
CA MET A 51 -20.10 -0.67 -6.29
C MET A 51 -19.47 0.70 -6.63
N GLY A 52 -18.34 0.72 -7.37
CA GLY A 52 -17.68 1.94 -7.82
C GLY A 52 -16.84 2.65 -6.75
N TYR A 53 -16.49 1.97 -5.65
CA TYR A 53 -15.54 2.52 -4.69
C TYR A 53 -14.14 2.57 -5.29
N ASP A 54 -13.49 3.72 -5.13
CA ASP A 54 -12.15 3.98 -5.62
C ASP A 54 -11.12 3.22 -4.80
N LYS A 55 -10.20 2.51 -5.48
CA LYS A 55 -9.00 2.02 -4.81
C LYS A 55 -8.14 3.19 -4.34
N THR A 56 -7.54 3.04 -3.17
CA THR A 56 -6.58 3.98 -2.60
C THR A 56 -5.23 3.29 -2.44
N PRO A 57 -4.11 3.98 -2.68
CA PRO A 57 -2.81 3.43 -2.32
C PRO A 57 -2.71 3.22 -0.80
N ASP A 58 -1.82 2.34 -0.36
CA ASP A 58 -1.61 2.07 1.08
C ASP A 58 -1.28 3.35 1.88
N ILE A 59 -0.52 4.27 1.29
CA ILE A 59 -0.15 5.55 1.90
C ILE A 59 -0.29 6.67 0.87
N ILE A 60 -0.98 7.74 1.25
CA ILE A 60 -0.95 9.05 0.56
C ILE A 60 -0.11 10.00 1.41
N LEU A 61 0.84 10.69 0.78
CA LEU A 61 1.72 11.64 1.44
C LEU A 61 1.10 13.03 1.39
N GLU A 62 0.87 13.64 2.57
CA GLU A 62 0.40 15.03 2.66
C GLU A 62 1.43 16.00 2.06
N VAL A 63 2.71 15.72 2.28
CA VAL A 63 3.83 16.45 1.68
C VAL A 63 4.63 15.48 0.80
N PRO A 64 4.79 15.76 -0.50
CA PRO A 64 5.58 14.90 -1.39
C PRO A 64 7.04 14.81 -0.93
N VAL A 65 7.63 13.65 -1.12
CA VAL A 65 9.04 13.40 -0.76
C VAL A 65 9.83 13.01 -2.00
N ALA A 66 11.13 13.30 -2.00
CA ALA A 66 12.03 12.84 -3.04
C ALA A 66 12.73 11.56 -2.60
N VAL A 67 12.77 10.57 -3.50
CA VAL A 67 13.49 9.29 -3.37
C VAL A 67 14.32 9.10 -4.63
N GLU A 68 15.64 8.94 -4.53
CA GLU A 68 16.55 8.90 -5.68
C GLU A 68 16.32 10.05 -6.69
N GLY A 69 16.01 11.25 -6.19
CA GLY A 69 15.70 12.43 -7.01
C GLY A 69 14.32 12.43 -7.68
N HIS A 70 13.49 11.40 -7.48
CA HIS A 70 12.12 11.31 -7.97
C HIS A 70 11.14 11.76 -6.90
N ILE A 71 10.27 12.72 -7.22
CA ILE A 71 9.21 13.16 -6.31
C ILE A 71 8.10 12.11 -6.32
N ILE A 72 7.66 11.67 -5.14
CA ILE A 72 6.55 10.74 -4.97
C ILE A 72 5.48 11.32 -4.05
N HIS A 73 4.21 10.98 -4.33
CA HIS A 73 3.03 11.44 -3.61
C HIS A 73 2.31 10.32 -2.87
N TRP A 74 2.59 9.07 -3.19
CA TRP A 74 1.97 7.91 -2.57
C TRP A 74 2.93 6.72 -2.56
N ILE A 75 2.67 5.78 -1.66
CA ILE A 75 3.41 4.53 -1.53
C ILE A 75 2.41 3.38 -1.56
N GLU A 76 2.74 2.35 -2.32
CA GLU A 76 2.04 1.07 -2.34
C GLU A 76 3.00 -0.04 -1.89
N SER A 77 2.57 -0.86 -0.93
CA SER A 77 3.37 -1.95 -0.36
C SER A 77 2.85 -3.30 -0.85
N LYS A 78 3.74 -4.11 -1.45
CA LYS A 78 3.41 -5.44 -1.97
C LYS A 78 4.25 -6.50 -1.27
N ALA A 79 3.59 -7.35 -0.48
CA ALA A 79 4.21 -8.52 0.16
C ALA A 79 4.32 -9.72 -0.82
N SER A 80 4.80 -9.47 -2.02
CA SER A 80 4.95 -10.44 -3.11
C SER A 80 6.18 -10.13 -3.95
N PHE A 81 6.61 -11.10 -4.77
CA PHE A 81 7.63 -10.87 -5.80
C PHE A 81 6.96 -10.20 -7.02
N GLY A 82 7.59 -9.15 -7.55
CA GLY A 82 7.14 -8.46 -8.76
C GLY A 82 7.53 -9.23 -10.01
N ASP A 83 6.67 -10.11 -10.50
CA ASP A 83 6.77 -10.74 -11.82
C ASP A 83 6.00 -9.96 -12.90
N ASP A 84 6.27 -10.25 -14.18
CA ASP A 84 5.65 -9.55 -15.32
C ASP A 84 4.11 -9.60 -15.32
N HIS A 85 3.53 -10.75 -14.97
CA HIS A 85 2.09 -10.94 -15.01
C HIS A 85 1.40 -10.14 -13.90
N SER A 86 1.85 -10.29 -12.66
CA SER A 86 1.28 -9.58 -11.52
C SER A 86 1.52 -8.07 -11.62
N HIS A 87 2.73 -7.64 -11.98
CA HIS A 87 3.06 -6.22 -12.15
C HIS A 87 2.20 -5.55 -13.22
N ARG A 88 2.02 -6.19 -14.39
CA ARG A 88 1.15 -5.67 -15.45
C ARG A 88 -0.31 -5.55 -15.00
N THR A 89 -0.77 -6.50 -14.19
CA THR A 89 -2.11 -6.45 -13.62
C THR A 89 -2.25 -5.25 -12.68
N TYR A 90 -1.30 -5.05 -11.76
CA TYR A 90 -1.32 -3.92 -10.84
C TYR A 90 -1.16 -2.56 -11.53
N LEU A 91 -0.34 -2.46 -12.58
CA LEU A 91 -0.22 -1.24 -13.37
C LEU A 91 -1.59 -0.79 -13.90
N ASN A 92 -2.34 -1.71 -14.51
CA ASN A 92 -3.63 -1.41 -15.13
C ASN A 92 -4.76 -1.22 -14.12
N GLU A 93 -4.79 -2.03 -13.06
CA GLU A 93 -5.90 -2.01 -12.10
C GLU A 93 -5.70 -1.04 -10.93
N GLN A 94 -4.48 -0.57 -10.69
CA GLN A 94 -4.12 0.21 -9.50
C GLN A 94 -3.23 1.40 -9.84
N PHE A 95 -1.99 1.15 -10.27
CA PHE A 95 -0.95 2.18 -10.26
C PHE A 95 -1.24 3.34 -11.20
N TRP A 96 -1.79 3.09 -12.40
CA TRP A 96 -2.19 4.18 -13.30
C TRP A 96 -3.36 4.99 -12.76
N SER A 97 -4.30 4.36 -12.04
CA SER A 97 -5.38 5.10 -11.38
C SER A 97 -4.83 6.02 -10.29
N TYR A 98 -3.90 5.52 -9.47
CA TYR A 98 -3.25 6.31 -8.44
C TYR A 98 -2.44 7.45 -9.05
N TRP A 99 -1.69 7.17 -10.12
CA TRP A 99 -0.92 8.17 -10.85
C TRP A 99 -1.79 9.28 -11.42
N ASN A 100 -2.91 8.94 -12.08
CA ASN A 100 -3.83 9.92 -12.64
C ASN A 100 -4.46 10.83 -11.57
N ARG A 101 -4.63 10.33 -10.34
CA ARG A 101 -5.32 11.06 -9.26
C ARG A 101 -4.37 11.84 -8.36
N PHE A 102 -3.20 11.27 -8.07
CA PHE A 102 -2.29 11.75 -7.03
C PHE A 102 -0.89 12.09 -7.56
N GLY A 103 -0.61 11.82 -8.84
CA GLY A 103 0.71 12.03 -9.43
C GLY A 103 1.67 10.86 -9.19
N PRO A 104 2.98 11.06 -9.41
CA PRO A 104 3.99 10.00 -9.28
C PRO A 104 3.98 9.30 -7.91
N GLY A 105 4.38 8.02 -7.89
CA GLY A 105 4.40 7.22 -6.68
C GLY A 105 5.43 6.11 -6.66
N LEU A 106 5.54 5.49 -5.49
CA LEU A 106 6.48 4.42 -5.20
C LEU A 106 5.75 3.11 -4.94
N VAL A 107 6.22 2.02 -5.54
CA VAL A 107 5.77 0.66 -5.23
C VAL A 107 6.94 -0.10 -4.60
N ILE A 108 6.70 -0.72 -3.44
CA ILE A 108 7.70 -1.51 -2.74
C ILE A 108 7.33 -3.00 -2.83
N TYR A 109 8.12 -3.79 -3.56
CA TYR A 109 8.00 -5.25 -3.62
C TYR A 109 8.95 -5.91 -2.60
N TRP A 110 8.42 -6.29 -1.44
CA TRP A 110 9.24 -6.77 -0.31
C TRP A 110 10.02 -8.07 -0.57
N TYR A 111 9.64 -8.86 -1.59
CA TYR A 111 10.37 -10.06 -1.98
C TYR A 111 11.24 -9.86 -3.24
N GLY A 112 11.41 -8.63 -3.70
CA GLY A 112 12.12 -8.27 -4.93
C GLY A 112 11.22 -8.27 -6.16
N PHE A 113 11.78 -7.87 -7.30
CA PHE A 113 11.09 -7.79 -8.59
C PHE A 113 12.06 -7.99 -9.75
N ILE A 114 11.54 -8.28 -10.94
CA ILE A 114 12.32 -8.34 -12.19
C ILE A 114 12.76 -6.91 -12.55
N GLY A 115 14.06 -6.64 -12.63
CA GLY A 115 14.59 -5.27 -12.78
C GLY A 115 14.06 -4.52 -14.01
N GLU A 116 13.76 -5.23 -15.09
CA GLU A 116 13.17 -4.69 -16.32
C GLU A 116 11.77 -4.09 -16.14
N LEU A 117 11.08 -4.42 -15.04
CA LEU A 117 9.77 -3.85 -14.71
C LEU A 117 9.84 -2.37 -14.33
N ASP A 118 10.98 -1.88 -13.83
CA ASP A 118 11.19 -0.45 -13.49
C ASP A 118 11.35 0.44 -14.74
N CYS A 119 10.91 -0.03 -15.91
CA CYS A 119 10.85 0.73 -17.15
C CYS A 119 9.83 1.88 -17.13
N GLN A 120 8.95 1.94 -16.12
CA GLN A 120 7.97 3.02 -15.94
C GLN A 120 8.46 4.13 -14.99
N ARG A 121 9.71 4.07 -14.52
CA ARG A 121 10.33 5.08 -13.65
C ARG A 121 10.15 6.50 -14.18
N ASP A 122 10.49 6.72 -15.45
CA ASP A 122 10.37 8.04 -16.10
C ASP A 122 8.92 8.50 -16.29
N ARG A 123 7.96 7.57 -16.21
CA ARG A 123 6.52 7.88 -16.22
C ARG A 123 5.96 8.16 -14.83
N GLY A 124 6.79 8.08 -13.79
CA GLY A 124 6.42 8.41 -12.41
C GLY A 124 5.97 7.22 -11.57
N ILE A 125 6.23 5.99 -11.99
CA ILE A 125 6.05 4.80 -11.13
C ILE A 125 7.44 4.25 -10.80
N LEU A 126 7.90 4.51 -9.58
CA LEU A 126 9.20 4.05 -9.09
C LEU A 126 9.04 2.69 -8.39
N LEU A 127 9.93 1.74 -8.66
CA LEU A 127 9.97 0.46 -7.95
C LEU A 127 11.16 0.37 -6.99
N LYS A 128 10.91 -0.17 -5.80
CA LYS A 128 11.94 -0.54 -4.80
C LYS A 128 11.65 -1.93 -4.24
N ASP A 129 12.67 -2.60 -3.74
CA ASP A 129 12.57 -3.88 -3.01
C ASP A 129 12.67 -3.71 -1.48
N CYS A 130 12.91 -2.49 -1.03
CA CYS A 130 13.02 -2.11 0.38
C CYS A 130 12.56 -0.68 0.60
N PHE A 131 12.33 -0.31 1.86
CA PHE A 131 11.99 1.06 2.22
C PHE A 131 13.19 1.99 1.94
N PRO A 132 13.00 3.13 1.25
CA PRO A 132 14.09 4.01 0.90
C PRO A 132 14.75 4.62 2.14
N THR A 133 16.07 4.72 2.13
CA THR A 133 16.86 5.31 3.24
C THR A 133 17.18 6.79 2.98
N ASP A 134 17.01 7.23 1.74
CA ASP A 134 17.37 8.53 1.19
C ASP A 134 16.13 9.41 0.94
N ILE A 135 15.22 9.49 1.91
CA ILE A 135 14.00 10.31 1.79
C ILE A 135 14.33 11.77 2.09
N VAL A 136 14.05 12.66 1.13
CA VAL A 136 14.17 14.11 1.32
C VAL A 136 12.78 14.75 1.31
N THR A 137 12.41 15.40 2.40
CA THR A 137 11.16 16.18 2.48
C THR A 137 11.30 17.48 1.71
N LEU A 138 10.34 17.78 0.84
CA LEU A 138 10.25 19.07 0.19
C LEU A 138 9.64 20.09 1.16
N CYS A 139 10.48 20.70 2.01
CA CYS A 139 10.04 21.80 2.86
C CYS A 139 9.65 22.98 1.96
N HIS A 140 8.44 23.53 2.12
CA HIS A 140 8.12 24.84 1.53
C HIS A 140 9.09 25.88 2.08
N ALA A 141 10.07 26.30 1.27
CA ALA A 141 10.79 27.54 1.51
C ALA A 141 9.79 28.67 1.25
N THR A 142 9.12 29.16 2.30
CA THR A 142 8.48 30.47 2.23
C THR A 142 9.59 31.49 1.98
N GLN A 143 9.70 31.99 0.76
CA GLN A 143 10.56 33.12 0.43
C GLN A 143 10.11 34.32 1.26
N GLN A 144 10.82 34.60 2.35
CA GLN A 144 10.93 35.95 2.90
C GLN A 144 12.23 36.56 2.36
N ASP A 145 12.25 36.91 1.08
CA ASP A 145 13.15 37.95 0.61
C ASP A 145 12.52 39.31 0.95
N GLN A 146 12.63 39.71 2.22
CA GLN A 146 12.64 41.12 2.56
C GLN A 146 14.08 41.59 2.49
N LEU A 147 14.47 42.11 1.32
CA LEU A 147 15.63 43.00 1.21
C LEU A 147 15.38 44.22 2.10
N PRO A 148 16.25 44.54 3.07
CA PRO A 148 16.19 45.82 3.75
C PRO A 148 16.57 46.91 2.73
N GLN A 149 15.66 47.87 2.54
CA GLN A 149 15.99 49.13 1.90
C GLN A 149 16.91 49.90 2.86
N GLU A 150 18.15 50.16 2.45
CA GLU A 150 19.01 51.14 3.12
C GLU A 150 18.43 52.55 2.92
N PRO A 151 18.32 53.37 3.98
CA PRO A 151 17.95 54.77 3.84
C PRO A 151 19.18 55.65 3.53
N GLU A 152 18.99 56.49 2.51
CA GLU A 152 19.76 57.67 2.03
C GLU A 152 21.26 57.52 1.67
#